data_AF-W1XLM7-F1
#
_entry.id   AF-W1XLM7-F1
#
_cell.length_a   1.000
_cell.length_b   1.000
_cell.length_c   1.000
_cell.angle_alpha   90.00
_cell.angle_beta   90.00
_cell.angle_gamma   90.00
#
_symmetry.space_group_name_H-M   'P 1'
#
loop_
_entity.id
_entity.type
_entity.pdbx_description
1 polymer ?
#
loop_
_entity_poly.entity_id
_entity_poly.type
_entity_poly.pdbx_seq_one_letter_code
_entity_poly.pdbx_strand_id
1 'polypeptide(L)' 'YTLGELAALAGLVTPENLKRDKGWIGVLLEIWLGASAGSKPEQDFAALGVELKTIPVDSLGRPLETTFVCVA' A
#
# COMPACT_ATOMS: atom_id res chain seq x y z
N TYR A 1 -7.39 6.30 11.81
CA TYR A 1 -7.43 6.96 10.50
C TYR A 1 -8.17 6.07 9.52
N THR A 2 -9.03 6.66 8.69
CA THR A 2 -9.55 6.02 7.47
C THR A 2 -8.60 6.27 6.30
N LEU A 3 -8.69 5.45 5.24
CA LEU A 3 -7.91 5.69 4.02
C LEU A 3 -8.23 7.05 3.38
N GLY A 4 -9.48 7.49 3.46
CA GLY A 4 -9.91 8.78 2.93
C GLY A 4 -9.32 9.97 3.69
N GLU A 5 -9.21 9.87 5.02
CA GLU A 5 -8.54 10.89 5.84
C GLU A 5 -7.05 11.01 5.49
N LEU A 6 -6.36 9.87 5.41
CA LEU A 6 -4.93 9.83 5.05
C LEU A 6 -4.69 10.36 3.64
N ALA A 7 -5.56 10.02 2.69
CA ALA A 7 -5.48 10.52 1.32
C ALA A 7 -5.71 12.04 1.26
N ALA A 8 -6.75 12.56 1.93
CA ALA A 8 -7.03 13.98 1.96
C ALA A 8 -5.86 14.78 2.56
N LEU A 9 -5.27 14.27 3.65
CA LEU A 9 -4.08 14.87 4.28
C LEU A 9 -2.84 14.83 3.38
N ALA A 10 -2.72 13.83 2.51
CA ALA A 10 -1.65 13.71 1.51
C ALA A 10 -1.96 14.44 0.18
N GLY A 11 -3.12 15.09 0.05
CA GLY A 11 -3.55 15.75 -1.19
C GLY A 11 -3.95 14.78 -2.32
N LEU A 12 -4.26 13.53 -2.00
CA LEU A 12 -4.69 12.51 -2.96
C LEU A 12 -6.21 12.38 -3.02
N VAL A 13 -6.73 12.14 -4.23
CA VAL A 13 -8.15 11.82 -4.43
C VAL A 13 -8.35 10.33 -4.16
N THR A 14 -9.28 10.01 -3.27
CA THR A 14 -9.65 8.61 -3.00
C THR A 14 -10.48 8.07 -4.17
N PRO A 15 -10.11 6.95 -4.79
CA PRO A 15 -10.91 6.35 -5.85
C PRO A 15 -12.22 5.79 -5.27
N GLU A 16 -13.28 5.74 -6.09
CA GLU A 16 -14.56 5.15 -5.69
C GLU A 16 -14.44 3.66 -5.32
N ASN A 17 -13.54 2.94 -6.00
CA ASN A 17 -13.22 1.54 -5.72
C ASN A 17 -11.83 1.18 -6.28
N LEU A 18 -11.30 0.04 -5.83
CA LEU A 18 -9.95 -0.42 -6.19
C LEU A 18 -9.91 -1.32 -7.43
N LYS A 19 -10.99 -1.40 -8.23
CA LYS A 19 -11.03 -2.33 -9.38
C LYS A 19 -9.98 -2.00 -10.44
N ARG A 20 -9.71 -0.70 -10.64
CA ARG A 20 -8.70 -0.19 -11.59
C ARG A 20 -7.39 0.22 -10.90
N ASP A 21 -7.44 0.48 -9.59
CA ASP A 21 -6.35 1.09 -8.82
C ASP A 21 -5.89 0.17 -7.68
N LYS A 22 -5.66 -1.12 -7.96
CA LYS A 22 -5.33 -2.14 -6.95
C LYS A 22 -4.11 -1.79 -6.08
N GLY A 23 -3.16 -1.03 -6.60
CA GLY A 23 -1.96 -0.58 -5.88
C GLY A 23 -2.12 0.71 -5.08
N TRP A 24 -3.27 1.40 -5.17
CA TRP A 24 -3.44 2.75 -4.61
C TRP A 24 -3.25 2.82 -3.09
N ILE A 25 -3.71 1.78 -2.36
CA ILE A 25 -3.50 1.71 -0.91
C ILE A 25 -2.01 1.59 -0.59
N GLY A 26 -1.25 0.79 -1.35
CA GLY A 26 0.20 0.65 -1.20
C GLY A 26 0.88 2.01 -1.34
N VAL A 27 0.61 2.71 -2.45
CA VAL A 27 1.17 4.04 -2.75
C VAL A 27 0.82 5.07 -1.66
N LEU A 28 -0.42 5.06 -1.16
CA LEU A 28 -0.80 5.93 -0.06
C LEU A 28 0.09 5.69 1.17
N LEU A 29 0.30 4.43 1.55
CA LEU A 29 1.10 4.09 2.72
C LEU A 29 2.60 4.32 2.49
N GLU A 30 3.10 4.11 1.28
CA GLU A 30 4.46 4.47 0.87
C GLU A 30 4.75 5.96 1.14
N ILE A 31 3.82 6.85 0.75
CA ILE A 31 3.94 8.30 0.98
C ILE A 31 4.03 8.61 2.48
N TRP A 32 3.16 8.01 3.29
CA TRP A 32 3.11 8.26 4.73
C TRP A 32 4.31 7.69 5.49
N LEU A 33 4.87 6.57 5.01
CA LEU A 33 6.00 5.90 5.64
C LEU A 33 7.35 6.37 5.09
N GLY A 34 7.36 7.21 4.06
CA GLY A 34 8.58 7.74 3.44
C GLY A 34 9.30 6.72 2.58
N ALA A 35 8.58 5.77 1.97
CA ALA A 35 9.17 4.84 1.02
C ALA A 35 9.64 5.61 -0.23
N SER A 36 10.82 5.24 -0.71
CA SER A 36 11.51 5.98 -1.79
C SER A 36 11.68 5.17 -3.08
N ALA A 37 11.26 3.90 -3.08
CA ALA A 37 11.60 2.96 -4.15
C ALA A 37 10.97 3.30 -5.51
N GLY A 38 9.84 4.02 -5.56
CA GLY A 38 9.09 4.18 -6.81
C GLY A 38 8.76 2.79 -7.41
N SER A 39 8.66 2.66 -8.74
CA SER A 39 8.39 1.37 -9.37
C SER A 39 9.63 0.46 -9.53
N LYS A 40 10.74 0.74 -8.82
CA LYS A 40 11.94 -0.09 -8.95
C LYS A 40 11.72 -1.44 -8.26
N PRO A 41 12.31 -2.53 -8.79
CA PRO A 41 12.29 -3.83 -8.14
C PRO A 41 13.30 -3.87 -6.98
N GLU A 42 13.23 -2.88 -6.09
CA GLU A 42 14.03 -2.75 -4.88
C GLU A 42 13.09 -2.69 -3.69
N GLN A 43 13.59 -3.04 -2.50
CA GLN A 43 12.78 -2.94 -1.29
C GLN A 43 12.32 -1.51 -1.04
N ASP A 44 11.06 -1.36 -0.60
CA ASP A 44 10.44 -0.04 -0.34
C ASP A 44 11.30 0.85 0.57
N PHE A 45 11.97 0.22 1.54
CA PHE A 45 12.93 0.84 2.45
C PHE A 45 14.30 0.16 2.36
N ALA A 46 14.96 0.27 1.20
CA ALA A 46 16.25 -0.36 0.92
C ALA A 46 17.32 -0.14 2.00
N ALA A 47 17.42 1.07 2.57
CA ALA A 47 18.37 1.38 3.63
C ALA A 47 18.10 0.62 4.94
N LEU A 48 16.85 0.22 5.18
CA LEU A 48 16.44 -0.56 6.36
C LEU A 48 16.43 -2.07 6.10
N GLY A 49 16.47 -2.49 4.84
CA GLY A 49 16.30 -3.91 4.49
C GLY A 49 14.84 -4.39 4.59
N VAL A 50 13.85 -3.49 4.49
CA VAL A 50 12.43 -3.77 4.78
C VAL A 50 11.54 -3.54 3.56
N GLU A 51 10.60 -4.46 3.34
CA GLU A 51 9.55 -4.40 2.32
C GLU A 51 8.20 -4.03 2.94
N LEU A 52 7.43 -3.15 2.29
CA LEU A 52 6.05 -2.84 2.65
C LEU A 52 5.09 -3.76 1.90
N LYS A 53 4.17 -4.39 2.64
CA LYS A 53 3.04 -5.12 2.04
C LYS A 53 1.75 -4.84 2.78
N THR A 54 0.70 -4.53 2.02
CA THR A 54 -0.66 -4.32 2.55
C THR A 54 -1.44 -5.62 2.48
N ILE A 55 -2.19 -5.95 3.53
CA ILE A 55 -3.03 -7.15 3.60
C ILE A 55 -4.48 -6.73 3.89
N PRO A 56 -5.43 -6.93 2.97
CA PRO A 56 -6.84 -6.68 3.25
C PRO A 56 -7.38 -7.75 4.21
N VAL A 57 -8.13 -7.33 5.23
CA VAL A 57 -8.70 -8.22 6.25
C VAL A 57 -10.21 -8.01 6.42
N ASP A 58 -10.91 -9.07 6.82
CA ASP A 58 -12.33 -9.01 7.20
C ASP A 58 -12.53 -8.38 8.59
N SER A 59 -13.78 -8.29 9.05
CA SER A 59 -14.13 -7.74 10.37
C SER A 59 -13.61 -8.56 11.56
N LEU A 60 -13.15 -9.79 11.33
CA LEU A 60 -12.53 -10.67 12.33
C LEU A 60 -11.00 -10.70 12.20
N GLY A 61 -10.42 -9.89 11.32
CA GLY A 61 -8.98 -9.82 11.09
C GLY A 61 -8.43 -10.96 10.23
N ARG A 62 -9.27 -11.70 9.50
CA ARG A 62 -8.82 -12.78 8.60
C ARG A 62 -8.45 -12.20 7.24
N PRO A 63 -7.33 -12.64 6.62
CA PRO A 63 -6.97 -12.19 5.27
C PRO A 63 -8.07 -12.48 4.26
N LEU A 64 -8.42 -11.47 3.45
CA LEU A 64 -9.41 -11.59 2.38
C LEU A 64 -8.82 -12.16 1.09
N GLU A 65 -7.52 -11.95 0.87
CA GLU A 65 -6.81 -12.33 -0.36
C GLU A 65 -5.41 -12.86 -0.03
N THR A 66 -4.80 -13.58 -0.98
CA THR A 66 -3.39 -13.96 -0.89
C THR A 66 -2.48 -12.76 -1.15
N THR A 67 -1.30 -12.75 -0.54
CA THR A 67 -0.32 -11.67 -0.72
C THR A 67 0.70 -12.06 -1.79
N PHE A 68 0.86 -11.21 -2.80
CA PHE A 68 1.93 -11.36 -3.80
C PHE A 68 3.31 -11.08 -3.19
N VAL A 69 4.25 -12.02 -3.37
CA VAL A 69 5.61 -11.91 -2.82
C VAL A 69 6.59 -11.45 -3.89
N CYS A 70 6.92 -12.30 -4.87
CA CYS A 70 7.80 -11.98 -5.98
C CYS A 70 7.49 -12.86 -7.20
N VAL A 71 8.01 -12.48 -8.36
CA VAL A 71 8.15 -13.39 -9.51
C VAL A 71 9.39 -14.28 -9.28
N ALA A 72 9.39 -15.47 -9.89
CA ALA A 72 10.53 -16.39 -9.86
C ALA A 72 11.59 -16.03 -10.91
#